data_AF-A0A934WTB6-F1
#
_entry.id   AF-A0A934WTB6-F1
#
_cell.length_a   1.000
_cell.length_b   1.000
_cell.length_c   1.000
_cell.angle_alpha   90.00
_cell.angle_beta   90.00
_cell.angle_gamma   90.00
#
_symmetry.space_group_name_H-M   'P 1'
#
loop_
_entity.id
_entity.type
_entity.pdbx_description
1 polymer ?
#
loop_
_entity_poly.entity_id
_entity_poly.type
_entity_poly.pdbx_seq_one_letter_code
_entity_poly.pdbx_strand_id
1 'polypeptide(L)'
;MERLTTAYERIWVDGRMETQYVAKEESVMEIENKLGKYEDAEEEGRLFITPCKPGDLIYEVDVIERPEWDCYVNGFVVQDVSAKQVKYEDDWIDWDAPNVYTSEKETRAKAEQLIRQRNRLESHTVSEPGWIPVTERLPENDSYVLMSFENFSLPLVGRYVDDEELGGAWYLGDCIDEDTCLANDLFVNAWMPLPKPYREDE
;
A
#
# COMPACT_ATOMS: atom_id res chain seq x y z
N MET A 1 1.73 4.87 -43.52
CA MET A 1 2.97 5.68 -43.49
C MET A 1 3.27 6.08 -44.93
N GLU A 2 2.91 7.30 -45.34
CA GLU A 2 3.14 7.79 -46.71
C GLU A 2 4.65 7.87 -46.97
N ARG A 3 5.10 7.46 -48.16
CA ARG A 3 6.52 7.55 -48.54
C ARG A 3 6.91 9.02 -48.68
N LEU A 4 7.79 9.51 -47.80
CA LEU A 4 8.27 10.90 -47.74
C LEU A 4 9.25 11.28 -48.87
N THR A 5 9.49 10.38 -49.82
CA THR A 5 10.46 10.57 -50.91
C THR A 5 9.76 10.43 -52.27
N THR A 6 9.90 11.44 -53.12
CA THR A 6 9.45 11.38 -54.51
C THR A 6 10.65 11.04 -55.40
N ALA A 7 10.51 10.00 -56.23
CA ALA A 7 11.52 9.62 -57.20
C ALA A 7 11.21 10.25 -58.55
N TYR A 8 12.20 10.90 -59.16
CA TYR A 8 12.09 11.41 -60.53
C TYR A 8 13.17 10.74 -61.39
N GLU A 9 12.79 10.40 -62.63
CA GLU A 9 13.71 9.86 -63.62
C GLU A 9 14.25 11.02 -64.45
N ARG A 10 15.56 11.23 -64.41
CA ARG A 10 16.26 12.23 -65.22
C ARG A 10 16.88 11.50 -66.40
N ILE A 11 16.34 11.74 -67.60
CA ILE A 11 16.85 11.19 -68.85
C ILE A 11 17.72 12.25 -69.52
N TRP A 12 19.00 11.94 -69.70
CA TRP A 12 19.96 12.78 -70.38
C TRP A 12 19.79 12.67 -71.90
N VAL A 13 20.21 13.72 -72.62
CA VAL A 13 20.06 13.80 -74.09
C VAL A 13 20.80 12.68 -74.84
N ASP A 14 21.83 12.10 -74.21
CA ASP A 14 22.57 10.95 -74.74
C ASP A 14 21.93 9.59 -74.42
N GLY A 15 20.74 9.58 -73.80
CA GLY A 15 19.96 8.39 -73.48
C GLY A 15 20.29 7.74 -72.14
N ARG A 16 21.22 8.30 -71.34
CA ARG A 16 21.43 7.83 -69.97
C ARG A 16 20.25 8.19 -69.08
N MET A 17 19.83 7.28 -68.23
CA MET A 17 18.76 7.50 -67.26
C MET A 17 19.31 7.35 -65.85
N GLU A 18 19.00 8.31 -65.00
CA GLU A 18 19.33 8.30 -63.58
C GLU A 18 18.07 8.54 -62.75
N THR A 19 17.84 7.69 -61.76
CA THR A 19 16.71 7.85 -60.83
C THR A 19 17.19 8.61 -59.61
N GLN A 20 16.66 9.82 -59.40
CA GLN A 20 16.99 10.65 -58.25
C GLN A 20 15.84 10.61 -57.24
N TYR A 21 16.19 10.38 -55.97
CA TYR A 21 15.26 10.45 -54.85
C TYR A 21 15.36 11.83 -54.19
N VAL A 22 14.23 12.53 -54.08
CA VAL A 22 14.15 13.83 -53.38
C VAL A 22 13.19 13.67 -52.21
N ALA A 23 13.65 14.03 -51.01
CA ALA A 23 12.78 14.09 -49.83
C ALA A 23 11.78 15.24 -50.00
N LYS A 24 10.51 15.04 -49.64
CA LYS A 24 9.56 16.14 -49.51
C LYS A 24 10.02 17.01 -48.34
N GLU A 25 10.63 18.16 -48.64
CA GLU A 25 10.90 19.18 -47.65
C GLU A 25 9.59 19.97 -47.42
N GLU A 26 8.94 19.75 -46.28
CA GLU A 26 7.87 20.66 -45.83
C GLU A 26 8.49 22.02 -45.54
N SER A 27 7.86 23.10 -46.01
CA SER A 27 8.34 24.45 -45.69
C SER A 27 8.15 24.75 -44.19
N VAL A 28 9.04 25.55 -43.60
CA VAL A 28 8.93 25.97 -42.19
C VAL A 28 7.55 26.56 -41.88
N MET A 29 6.99 27.33 -42.81
CA MET A 29 5.64 27.92 -42.70
C MET A 29 4.53 26.87 -42.65
N GLU A 30 4.68 25.74 -43.35
CA GLU A 30 3.70 24.65 -43.33
C GLU A 30 3.73 23.90 -41.99
N ILE A 31 4.92 23.74 -41.41
CA ILE A 31 5.11 23.17 -40.08
C ILE A 31 4.50 24.10 -39.03
N GLU A 32 4.80 25.41 -39.08
CA GLU A 32 4.24 26.41 -38.16
C GLU A 32 2.71 26.45 -38.21
N ASN A 33 2.12 26.44 -39.42
CA ASN A 33 0.66 26.39 -39.58
C ASN A 33 0.04 25.09 -39.04
N LYS A 34 0.72 23.95 -39.17
CA LYS A 34 0.26 22.71 -38.55
C LYS A 34 0.36 22.79 -37.04
N LEU A 35 1.46 23.31 -36.50
CA LEU A 35 1.67 23.45 -35.06
C LEU A 35 0.62 24.36 -34.41
N GLY A 36 0.34 25.51 -35.02
CA GLY A 36 -0.71 26.41 -34.52
C GLY A 36 -2.09 25.75 -34.45
N LYS A 37 -2.45 24.88 -35.41
CA LYS A 37 -3.70 24.11 -35.34
C LYS A 37 -3.73 23.11 -34.17
N TYR A 38 -2.59 22.57 -33.78
CA TYR A 38 -2.50 21.71 -32.60
C TYR A 38 -2.59 22.54 -31.32
N GLU A 39 -1.88 23.67 -31.24
CA GLU A 39 -1.98 24.61 -30.10
C GLU A 39 -3.43 25.08 -29.89
N ASP A 40 -4.13 25.50 -30.95
CA ASP A 40 -5.56 25.85 -30.90
C ASP A 40 -6.41 24.67 -30.40
N ALA A 41 -6.12 23.44 -30.84
CA ALA A 41 -6.85 22.26 -30.42
C ALA A 41 -6.56 21.85 -28.96
N GLU A 42 -5.38 22.19 -28.41
CA GLU A 42 -5.07 22.05 -26.99
C GLU A 42 -5.87 23.06 -26.16
N GLU A 43 -5.88 24.33 -26.57
CA GLU A 43 -6.66 25.40 -25.91
C GLU A 43 -8.17 25.11 -25.94
N GLU A 44 -8.68 24.57 -27.06
CA GLU A 44 -10.07 24.15 -27.21
C GLU A 44 -10.40 22.84 -26.47
N GLY A 45 -9.42 22.19 -25.82
CA GLY A 45 -9.60 20.95 -25.07
C GLY A 45 -9.94 19.74 -25.95
N ARG A 46 -9.57 19.77 -27.24
CA ARG A 46 -9.80 18.69 -28.20
C ARG A 46 -8.66 17.68 -28.24
N LEU A 47 -7.51 18.03 -27.66
CA LEU A 47 -6.36 17.14 -27.52
C LEU A 47 -6.30 16.53 -26.11
N PHE A 48 -5.71 15.34 -26.03
CA PHE A 48 -5.53 14.65 -24.76
C PHE A 48 -4.41 15.34 -23.97
N ILE A 49 -4.73 15.84 -22.77
CA ILE A 49 -3.74 16.44 -21.87
C ILE A 49 -3.18 15.33 -20.99
N THR A 50 -1.87 15.09 -21.08
CA THR A 50 -1.18 14.15 -20.19
C THR A 50 -1.02 14.77 -18.79
N PRO A 51 -1.06 13.96 -17.72
CA PRO A 51 -0.87 14.45 -16.35
C PRO A 51 0.44 15.20 -16.09
N CYS A 52 1.48 14.93 -16.88
CA CYS A 52 2.78 15.60 -16.85
C CYS A 52 3.46 15.53 -18.24
N LYS A 53 4.66 16.09 -18.36
CA LYS A 53 5.49 16.09 -19.58
C LYS A 53 6.90 15.53 -19.33
N PRO A 54 7.65 15.14 -20.37
CA PRO A 54 9.04 14.73 -20.23
C PRO A 54 9.88 15.81 -19.52
N GLY A 55 10.70 15.37 -18.56
CA GLY A 55 11.48 16.24 -17.68
C GLY A 55 10.79 16.64 -16.37
N ASP A 56 9.47 16.42 -16.23
CA ASP A 56 8.80 16.55 -14.94
C ASP A 56 9.20 15.40 -13.99
N LEU A 57 8.88 15.55 -12.70
CA LEU A 57 9.06 14.51 -11.70
C LEU A 57 7.74 13.77 -11.47
N ILE A 58 7.81 12.45 -11.51
CA ILE A 58 6.76 11.55 -11.03
C ILE A 58 7.28 10.81 -9.80
N TYR A 59 6.38 10.39 -8.93
CA TYR A 59 6.74 9.78 -7.66
C TYR A 59 6.08 8.43 -7.51
N GLU A 60 6.83 7.49 -6.96
CA GLU A 60 6.36 6.13 -6.67
C GLU A 60 6.51 5.81 -5.19
N VAL A 61 5.51 5.12 -4.62
CA VAL A 61 5.62 4.55 -3.28
C VAL A 61 6.07 3.10 -3.38
N ASP A 62 7.30 2.83 -2.95
CA ASP A 62 7.85 1.49 -2.88
C ASP A 62 7.74 0.91 -1.47
N VAL A 63 7.21 -0.31 -1.39
CA VAL A 63 7.05 -1.06 -0.13
C VAL A 63 7.92 -2.30 -0.20
N ILE A 64 8.87 -2.40 0.72
CA ILE A 64 9.76 -3.56 0.86
C ILE A 64 9.32 -4.33 2.09
N GLU A 65 9.12 -5.65 1.98
CA GLU A 65 8.69 -6.48 3.12
C GLU A 65 9.82 -7.28 3.79
N ARG A 66 11.01 -7.38 3.18
CA ARG A 66 12.11 -8.22 3.66
C ARG A 66 13.47 -7.54 3.46
N PRO A 67 14.41 -7.62 4.44
CA PRO A 67 14.30 -8.32 5.73
C PRO A 67 13.46 -7.61 6.80
N GLU A 68 13.24 -6.30 6.67
CA GLU A 68 12.33 -5.50 7.51
C GLU A 68 11.32 -4.80 6.59
N TRP A 69 10.14 -4.49 7.14
CA TRP A 69 9.14 -3.72 6.39
C TRP A 69 9.59 -2.26 6.32
N ASP A 70 9.67 -1.70 5.12
CA ASP A 70 9.98 -0.29 4.92
C ASP A 70 9.19 0.29 3.74
N CYS A 71 9.01 1.61 3.74
CA CYS A 71 8.20 2.36 2.79
C CYS A 71 8.96 3.61 2.34
N TYR A 72 9.25 3.70 1.05
CA TYR A 72 10.01 4.80 0.45
C TYR A 72 9.18 5.56 -0.57
N VAL A 73 9.48 6.86 -0.70
CA VAL A 73 8.99 7.68 -1.80
C VAL A 73 10.15 7.90 -2.75
N ASN A 74 10.05 7.32 -3.94
CA ASN A 74 11.00 7.52 -5.01
C ASN A 74 10.51 8.60 -5.97
N GLY A 75 11.43 9.39 -6.50
CA GLY A 75 11.15 10.43 -7.48
C GLY A 75 11.91 10.15 -8.77
N PHE A 76 11.19 10.04 -9.86
CA PHE A 76 11.73 9.70 -11.18
C PHE A 76 11.49 10.83 -12.16
N VAL A 77 12.50 11.10 -12.98
CA VAL A 77 12.37 12.03 -14.10
C VAL A 77 11.64 11.33 -15.23
N VAL A 78 10.56 11.92 -15.69
CA VAL A 78 9.76 11.40 -16.80
C VAL A 78 10.59 11.45 -18.08
N GLN A 79 10.77 10.29 -18.71
CA GLN A 79 11.48 10.15 -19.97
C GLN A 79 10.56 10.42 -21.16
N ASP A 80 9.32 9.92 -21.10
CA ASP A 80 8.31 10.04 -22.16
C ASP A 80 6.89 9.88 -21.60
N VAL A 81 5.88 10.32 -22.34
CA VAL A 81 4.46 10.22 -21.94
C VAL A 81 3.57 9.80 -23.09
N SER A 82 2.52 9.05 -22.77
CA SER A 82 1.46 8.69 -23.70
C SER A 82 0.09 8.93 -23.05
N ALA A 83 -0.97 8.78 -23.84
CA ALA A 83 -2.34 8.95 -23.36
C ALA A 83 -2.76 7.94 -22.26
N LYS A 84 -1.99 6.87 -22.04
CA LYS A 84 -2.31 5.83 -21.06
C LYS A 84 -1.19 5.54 -20.06
N GLN A 85 0.04 5.90 -20.42
CA GLN A 85 1.24 5.44 -19.74
C GLN A 85 2.27 6.55 -19.65
N VAL A 86 3.13 6.45 -18.66
CA VAL A 86 4.31 7.28 -18.45
C VAL A 86 5.55 6.40 -18.50
N LYS A 87 6.63 6.93 -19.05
CA LYS A 87 7.92 6.24 -19.09
C LYS A 87 8.89 6.83 -18.08
N TYR A 88 9.41 6.00 -17.21
CA TYR A 88 10.49 6.33 -16.28
C TYR A 88 11.29 5.05 -15.95
N GLU A 89 12.56 5.18 -15.55
CA GLU A 89 13.45 4.02 -15.34
C GLU A 89 13.49 3.01 -16.51
N ASP A 90 13.34 3.52 -17.75
CA ASP A 90 13.25 2.73 -18.97
C ASP A 90 12.01 1.82 -19.13
N ASP A 91 11.09 1.86 -18.16
CA ASP A 91 9.84 1.09 -18.17
C ASP A 91 8.61 1.98 -18.43
N TRP A 92 7.58 1.39 -19.05
CA TRP A 92 6.28 2.04 -19.29
C TRP A 92 5.28 1.60 -18.23
N ILE A 93 4.73 2.56 -17.50
CA ILE A 93 3.80 2.33 -16.39
C ILE A 93 2.46 3.00 -16.70
N ASP A 94 1.37 2.27 -16.50
CA ASP A 94 0.00 2.79 -16.68
C ASP A 94 -0.32 3.90 -15.67
N TRP A 95 -1.07 4.92 -16.10
CA TRP A 95 -1.52 6.00 -15.20
C TRP A 95 -2.39 5.49 -14.02
N ASP A 96 -3.07 4.36 -14.20
CA ASP A 96 -3.90 3.72 -13.17
C ASP A 96 -3.07 2.86 -12.19
N ALA A 97 -1.74 2.85 -12.30
CA ALA A 97 -0.88 2.13 -11.37
C ALA A 97 -1.05 2.68 -9.94
N PRO A 98 -1.32 1.82 -8.94
CA PRO A 98 -1.78 2.25 -7.62
C PRO A 98 -0.74 3.02 -6.79
N ASN A 99 0.53 2.96 -7.18
CA ASN A 99 1.64 3.54 -6.44
C ASN A 99 2.29 4.73 -7.14
N VAL A 100 1.77 5.17 -8.29
CA VAL A 100 2.36 6.22 -9.11
C VAL A 100 1.57 7.52 -8.97
N TYR A 101 2.26 8.63 -8.75
CA TYR A 101 1.66 9.92 -8.43
C TYR A 101 2.43 11.06 -9.10
N THR A 102 1.73 12.08 -9.59
CA THR A 102 2.36 13.29 -10.16
C THR A 102 2.68 14.34 -9.10
N SER A 103 2.16 14.20 -7.87
CA SER A 103 2.35 15.15 -6.77
C SER A 103 3.06 14.53 -5.58
N GLU A 104 4.22 15.09 -5.22
CA GLU A 104 4.99 14.67 -4.04
C GLU A 104 4.15 14.66 -2.75
N LYS A 105 3.26 15.63 -2.60
CA LYS A 105 2.41 15.77 -1.41
C LYS A 105 1.43 14.59 -1.27
N GLU A 106 0.85 14.17 -2.39
CA GLU A 106 -0.07 13.03 -2.43
C GLU A 106 0.68 11.73 -2.15
N THR A 107 1.85 11.56 -2.76
CA THR A 107 2.72 10.39 -2.54
C THR A 107 3.14 10.27 -1.08
N ARG A 108 3.59 11.37 -0.46
CA ARG A 108 3.95 11.41 0.96
C ARG A 108 2.75 11.08 1.85
N ALA A 109 1.57 11.62 1.55
CA ALA A 109 0.36 11.30 2.31
C ALA A 109 0.00 9.82 2.23
N LYS A 110 0.18 9.20 1.05
CA LYS A 110 -0.01 7.75 0.87
C LYS A 110 1.02 6.93 1.67
N ALA A 111 2.30 7.29 1.59
CA ALA A 111 3.36 6.62 2.36
C ALA A 111 3.12 6.72 3.87
N GLU A 112 2.76 7.91 4.38
CA GLU A 112 2.39 8.11 5.78
C GLU A 112 1.18 7.27 6.19
N GLN A 113 0.17 7.16 5.32
CA GLN A 113 -1.00 6.33 5.57
C GLN A 113 -0.60 4.85 5.76
N LEU A 114 0.28 4.33 4.90
CA LEU A 114 0.78 2.94 5.00
C LEU A 114 1.56 2.72 6.30
N ILE A 115 2.43 3.65 6.67
CA ILE A 115 3.17 3.60 7.94
C ILE A 115 2.21 3.58 9.14
N ARG A 116 1.17 4.42 9.14
CA ARG A 116 0.15 4.41 10.22
C ARG A 116 -0.60 3.09 10.30
N GLN A 117 -0.96 2.51 9.16
CA GLN A 117 -1.63 1.21 9.11
C GLN A 117 -0.71 0.10 9.63
N ARG A 118 0.56 0.10 9.22
CA ARG A 118 1.57 -0.84 9.72
C ARG A 118 1.74 -0.72 11.23
N ASN A 119 1.95 0.49 11.75
CA ASN A 119 2.10 0.74 13.18
C ASN A 119 0.85 0.33 13.97
N ARG A 120 -0.35 0.50 13.41
CA ARG A 120 -1.58 0.01 14.04
C ARG A 120 -1.59 -1.52 14.14
N LEU A 121 -1.22 -2.21 13.07
CA LEU A 121 -1.12 -3.67 13.06
C LEU A 121 -0.05 -4.16 14.05
N GLU A 122 1.13 -3.54 14.06
CA GLU A 122 2.21 -3.88 14.97
C GLU A 122 1.86 -3.56 16.43
N SER A 123 1.17 -2.45 16.70
CA SER A 123 0.70 -2.10 18.05
C SER A 123 -0.30 -3.11 18.62
N HIS A 124 -1.11 -3.75 17.77
CA HIS A 124 -1.97 -4.88 18.17
C HIS A 124 -1.15 -6.13 18.51
N THR A 125 0.04 -6.29 17.94
CA THR A 125 0.91 -7.45 18.20
C THR A 125 1.88 -7.25 19.37
N VAL A 126 2.14 -6.00 19.81
CA VAL A 126 3.16 -5.67 20.83
C VAL A 126 2.56 -5.27 22.20
N SER A 127 1.24 -5.14 22.32
CA SER A 127 0.60 -4.73 23.58
C SER A 127 -0.59 -5.61 24.00
N GLU A 128 -0.52 -6.92 23.78
CA GLU A 128 -1.28 -7.86 24.60
C GLU A 128 -0.28 -8.76 25.32
N PRO A 129 -0.28 -8.84 26.67
CA PRO A 129 0.30 -10.00 27.32
C PRO A 129 -0.47 -11.22 26.79
N GLY A 130 0.16 -11.96 25.89
CA GLY A 130 -0.41 -13.17 25.33
C GLY A 130 -0.80 -14.15 26.43
N TRP A 131 -1.60 -15.16 26.07
CA TRP A 131 -2.03 -16.22 26.97
C TRP A 131 -0.85 -16.79 27.77
N ILE A 132 -0.92 -16.70 29.09
CA ILE A 132 0.06 -17.25 30.03
C ILE A 132 -0.47 -18.62 30.47
N PRO A 133 0.22 -19.73 30.15
CA PRO A 133 -0.16 -21.05 30.63
C PRO A 133 -0.16 -21.11 32.16
N VAL A 134 -1.14 -21.80 32.75
CA VAL A 134 -1.21 -21.98 34.22
C VAL A 134 0.01 -22.75 34.77
N THR A 135 0.68 -23.52 33.93
CA THR A 135 1.92 -24.25 34.24
C THR A 135 3.15 -23.35 34.25
N GLU A 136 3.10 -22.18 33.60
CA GLU A 136 4.19 -21.21 33.60
C GLU A 136 4.10 -20.32 34.84
N ARG A 137 2.93 -19.71 35.05
CA ARG A 137 2.70 -18.78 36.15
C ARG A 137 1.20 -18.66 36.45
N LEU A 138 0.86 -18.53 37.73
CA LEU A 138 -0.49 -18.19 38.19
C LEU A 138 -0.69 -16.67 38.28
N PRO A 139 -1.91 -16.15 38.13
CA PRO A 139 -2.20 -14.73 38.31
C PRO A 139 -2.04 -14.31 39.78
N GLU A 140 -2.05 -13.00 40.02
CA GLU A 140 -2.10 -12.47 41.39
C GLU A 140 -3.37 -12.93 42.11
N ASN A 141 -3.24 -13.24 43.40
CA ASN A 141 -4.35 -13.74 44.21
C ASN A 141 -5.53 -12.76 44.19
N ASP A 142 -6.73 -13.28 43.97
CA ASP A 142 -7.99 -12.53 43.88
C ASP A 142 -8.05 -11.48 42.75
N SER A 143 -7.18 -11.59 41.74
CA SER A 143 -7.18 -10.70 40.58
C SER A 143 -8.06 -11.24 39.45
N TYR A 144 -8.84 -10.34 38.84
CA TYR A 144 -9.72 -10.66 37.71
C TYR A 144 -8.93 -10.79 36.41
N VAL A 145 -9.08 -11.94 35.77
CA VAL A 145 -8.40 -12.32 34.53
C VAL A 145 -9.38 -12.92 33.53
N LEU A 146 -8.97 -12.92 32.27
CA LEU A 146 -9.63 -13.72 31.24
C LEU A 146 -9.00 -15.12 31.24
N MET A 147 -9.83 -16.15 31.39
CA MET A 147 -9.42 -17.55 31.45
C MET A 147 -9.73 -18.27 30.15
N SER A 148 -8.80 -19.11 29.71
CA SER A 148 -8.97 -20.08 28.62
C SER A 148 -9.07 -21.48 29.21
N PHE A 149 -9.80 -22.36 28.52
CA PHE A 149 -10.07 -23.71 29.00
C PHE A 149 -9.59 -24.76 28.00
N GLU A 150 -9.19 -25.92 28.50
CA GLU A 150 -8.82 -27.07 27.68
C GLU A 150 -10.03 -27.73 27.03
N ASN A 151 -11.16 -27.74 27.73
CA ASN A 151 -12.37 -28.45 27.34
C ASN A 151 -13.54 -27.52 26.95
N PHE A 152 -13.33 -26.19 26.93
CA PHE A 152 -14.34 -25.21 26.54
C PHE A 152 -13.73 -24.13 25.64
N SER A 153 -14.42 -23.80 24.54
CA SER A 153 -13.85 -22.99 23.45
C SER A 153 -13.96 -21.48 23.68
N LEU A 154 -14.82 -21.01 24.57
CA LEU A 154 -14.99 -19.59 24.85
C LEU A 154 -14.26 -19.21 26.13
N PRO A 155 -13.45 -18.14 26.11
CA PRO A 155 -12.83 -17.66 27.33
C PRO A 155 -13.87 -17.00 28.23
N LEU A 156 -13.68 -17.11 29.54
CA LEU A 156 -14.56 -16.53 30.56
C LEU A 156 -13.76 -15.69 31.55
N VAL A 157 -14.40 -14.67 32.10
CA VAL A 157 -13.79 -13.83 33.14
C VAL A 157 -13.92 -14.53 34.49
N GLY A 158 -12.87 -14.49 35.29
CA GLY A 158 -12.86 -15.06 36.63
C GLY A 158 -11.61 -14.66 37.41
N ARG A 159 -11.35 -15.38 38.49
CA ARG A 159 -10.23 -15.12 39.39
C ARG A 159 -9.64 -16.42 39.94
N TYR A 160 -8.35 -16.37 40.27
CA TYR A 160 -7.68 -17.42 41.02
C TYR A 160 -7.59 -16.99 42.48
N VAL A 161 -8.03 -17.85 43.39
CA VAL A 161 -7.87 -17.64 44.83
C VAL A 161 -6.94 -18.71 45.35
N ASP A 162 -5.77 -18.29 45.84
CA ASP A 162 -4.83 -19.19 46.49
C ASP A 162 -5.36 -19.57 47.88
N ASP A 163 -5.43 -20.87 48.14
CA ASP A 163 -5.74 -21.45 49.45
C ASP A 163 -4.48 -22.16 49.92
N GLU A 164 -3.84 -21.59 50.94
CA GLU A 164 -2.57 -22.06 51.50
C GLU A 164 -2.62 -23.55 51.92
N GLU A 165 -3.81 -24.12 52.16
CA GLU A 165 -3.97 -25.51 52.61
C GLU A 165 -4.31 -26.50 51.48
N LEU A 166 -5.02 -26.08 50.43
CA LEU A 166 -5.59 -26.97 49.41
C LEU A 166 -5.05 -26.78 47.99
N GLY A 167 -4.24 -25.75 47.76
CA GLY A 167 -3.82 -25.33 46.43
C GLY A 167 -4.98 -24.63 45.73
N GLY A 168 -4.79 -23.36 45.40
CA GLY A 168 -5.88 -22.45 45.02
C GLY A 168 -6.85 -22.94 43.94
N ALA A 169 -8.03 -22.31 43.92
CA ALA A 169 -9.13 -22.62 43.02
C ALA A 169 -9.45 -21.46 42.06
N TRP A 170 -9.99 -21.80 40.90
CA TRP A 170 -10.47 -20.85 39.90
C TRP A 170 -11.98 -20.63 40.03
N TYR A 171 -12.43 -19.39 40.04
CA TYR A 171 -13.83 -18.99 40.20
C TYR A 171 -14.33 -18.23 38.97
N LEU A 172 -15.59 -18.45 38.59
CA LEU A 172 -16.23 -17.74 37.49
C LEU A 172 -16.81 -16.39 37.97
N GLY A 173 -16.47 -15.30 37.27
CA GLY A 173 -16.95 -13.96 37.59
C GLY A 173 -16.69 -13.57 39.05
N ASP A 174 -17.70 -12.93 39.67
CA ASP A 174 -17.69 -12.49 41.07
C ASP A 174 -18.45 -13.48 41.99
N CYS A 175 -18.69 -14.71 41.52
CA CYS A 175 -19.35 -15.72 42.35
C CYS A 175 -18.40 -16.18 43.47
N ILE A 176 -18.89 -16.11 44.71
CA ILE A 176 -18.13 -16.47 45.92
C ILE A 176 -18.51 -17.87 46.43
N ASP A 177 -19.69 -18.36 46.06
CA ASP A 177 -20.24 -19.64 46.53
C ASP A 177 -20.22 -20.69 45.40
N GLU A 178 -19.67 -21.87 45.70
CA GLU A 178 -19.68 -23.17 44.95
C GLU A 178 -19.39 -23.19 43.42
N ASP A 179 -19.31 -22.05 42.73
CA ASP A 179 -19.11 -21.90 41.29
C ASP A 179 -17.62 -21.87 40.89
N THR A 180 -16.86 -22.84 41.41
CA THR A 180 -15.50 -23.06 40.91
C THR A 180 -15.55 -23.55 39.46
N CYS A 181 -14.50 -23.26 38.69
CA CYS A 181 -14.36 -23.82 37.34
C CYS A 181 -14.41 -25.35 37.37
N LEU A 182 -13.78 -25.98 38.38
CA LEU A 182 -13.81 -27.43 38.55
C LEU A 182 -15.23 -27.97 38.83
N ALA A 183 -16.04 -27.27 39.63
CA ALA A 183 -17.43 -27.65 39.88
C ALA A 183 -18.30 -27.59 38.61
N ASN A 184 -17.93 -26.74 37.66
CA ASN A 184 -18.60 -26.58 36.36
C ASN A 184 -17.95 -27.43 35.24
N ASP A 185 -17.06 -28.36 35.58
CA ASP A 185 -16.29 -29.17 34.63
C ASP A 185 -15.57 -28.29 33.61
N LEU A 186 -14.87 -27.25 34.07
CA LEU A 186 -14.06 -26.34 33.26
C LEU A 186 -12.59 -26.40 33.71
N PHE A 187 -11.70 -26.79 32.80
CA PHE A 187 -10.27 -26.94 33.09
C PHE A 187 -9.49 -25.75 32.53
N VAL A 188 -9.08 -24.83 33.41
CA VAL A 188 -8.32 -23.64 33.01
C VAL A 188 -6.91 -24.04 32.55
N ASN A 189 -6.52 -23.68 31.33
CA ASN A 189 -5.20 -24.01 30.77
C ASN A 189 -4.29 -22.78 30.62
N ALA A 190 -4.86 -21.59 30.43
CA ALA A 190 -4.13 -20.34 30.30
C ALA A 190 -4.99 -19.16 30.76
N TRP A 191 -4.33 -18.03 31.04
CA TRP A 191 -5.00 -16.78 31.43
C TRP A 191 -4.31 -15.55 30.85
N MET A 192 -5.02 -14.42 30.82
CA MET A 192 -4.45 -13.11 30.51
C MET A 192 -5.11 -12.01 31.36
N PRO A 193 -4.40 -10.93 31.71
CA PRO A 193 -5.00 -9.82 32.45
C PRO A 193 -6.09 -9.13 31.61
N LEU A 194 -7.13 -8.62 32.29
CA LEU A 194 -8.20 -7.89 31.62
C LEU A 194 -7.68 -6.57 31.01
N PRO A 195 -8.25 -6.13 29.88
CA PRO A 195 -7.95 -4.82 29.33
C PRO A 195 -8.31 -3.72 30.33
N LYS A 196 -7.61 -2.59 30.25
CA LYS A 196 -7.93 -1.43 31.09
C LYS A 196 -9.37 -1.00 30.83
N PRO A 197 -10.13 -0.58 31.87
CA PRO A 197 -11.48 -0.06 31.69
C PRO A 197 -11.50 1.06 30.64
N TYR A 198 -12.51 1.02 29.77
CA TYR A 198 -12.73 2.11 28.81
C TYR A 198 -12.96 3.43 29.55
N ARG A 199 -12.30 4.48 29.08
CA ARG A 199 -12.53 5.86 29.49
C ARG A 199 -12.64 6.68 28.22
N GLU A 200 -13.71 7.48 28.12
CA GLU A 200 -13.78 8.52 27.10
C GLU A 200 -12.78 9.61 27.51
N ASP A 201 -11.94 10.05 26.57
CA ASP A 201 -11.08 11.21 26.79
C ASP A 201 -11.98 12.43 27.04
N GLU A 202 -11.86 13.07 28.21
CA GLU A 202 -12.61 14.30 28.57
C GLU A 202 -12.35 15.47 27.63
#